data_AF-B0FXY6-F1
#
_entry.id   AF-B0FXY6-F1
#
_cell.length_a   1.000
_cell.length_b   1.000
_cell.length_c   1.000
_cell.angle_alpha   90.00
_cell.angle_beta   90.00
_cell.angle_gamma   90.00
#
_symmetry.space_group_name_H-M   'P 1'
#
loop_
_entity.id
_entity.type
_entity.pdbx_description
1 polymer ?
#
loop_
_entity_poly.entity_id
_entity_poly.type
_entity_poly.pdbx_seq_one_letter_code
_entity_poly.pdbx_strand_id
1 'polypeptide(L)'
;MKSQKELIYHFREFWDFEYICLKKKGLGFPELEGIMLKYNMYKSDENLEFKECWIHREFVDGEELRTVQIIYEDSKINRVVRLWGSKRKKDGKVLAMTMDFLNIDTKELECEIDILNKVEVN
;
A
#
# COMPACT_ATOMS: atom_id res chain seq x y z
N MET A 1 -8.09 -22.89 10.62
CA MET A 1 -8.44 -22.76 9.18
C MET A 1 -7.21 -22.21 8.49
N LYS A 2 -6.74 -22.78 7.37
CA LYS A 2 -5.56 -22.22 6.67
C LYS A 2 -5.92 -20.81 6.17
N SER A 3 -4.99 -19.87 6.24
CA SER A 3 -5.24 -18.56 5.64
C SER A 3 -5.43 -18.72 4.14
N GLN A 4 -6.48 -18.12 3.61
CA GLN A 4 -6.76 -18.08 2.18
C GLN A 4 -6.56 -16.65 1.72
N LYS A 5 -5.64 -16.45 0.77
CA LYS A 5 -5.34 -15.16 0.14
C LYS A 5 -5.88 -15.18 -1.29
N GLU A 6 -6.82 -14.29 -1.57
CA GLU A 6 -7.48 -14.09 -2.86
C GLU A 6 -7.02 -12.76 -3.45
N LEU A 7 -6.48 -12.77 -4.67
CA LEU A 7 -6.17 -11.55 -5.41
C LEU A 7 -7.47 -10.91 -5.92
N ILE A 8 -7.71 -9.66 -5.57
CA ILE A 8 -8.88 -8.90 -6.01
C ILE A 8 -8.51 -8.03 -7.21
N TYR A 9 -7.40 -7.29 -7.11
CA TYR A 9 -6.89 -6.45 -8.19
C TYR A 9 -5.36 -6.48 -8.23
N HIS A 10 -4.82 -6.44 -9.45
CA HIS A 10 -3.42 -6.13 -9.73
C HIS A 10 -3.36 -5.04 -10.80
N PHE A 11 -2.79 -3.89 -10.47
CA PHE A 11 -2.59 -2.78 -11.39
C PHE A 11 -1.11 -2.62 -11.68
N ARG A 12 -0.75 -2.53 -12.96
CA ARG A 12 0.60 -2.14 -13.43
C ARG A 12 0.62 -0.77 -14.08
N GLU A 13 -0.55 -0.29 -14.51
CA GLU A 13 -0.73 1.03 -15.09
C GLU A 13 -1.30 2.00 -14.06
N PHE A 14 -0.66 3.17 -13.92
CA PHE A 14 -1.09 4.17 -12.96
C PHE A 14 -2.52 4.67 -13.23
N TRP A 15 -2.90 4.84 -14.50
CA TRP A 15 -4.22 5.37 -14.86
C TRP A 15 -5.37 4.47 -14.42
N ASP A 16 -5.22 3.15 -14.55
CA ASP A 16 -6.21 2.18 -14.10
C ASP A 16 -6.31 2.18 -12.57
N PHE A 17 -5.16 2.19 -11.90
CA PHE A 17 -5.07 2.34 -10.45
C PHE A 17 -5.76 3.63 -9.98
N GLU A 18 -5.41 4.78 -10.56
CA GLU A 18 -5.97 6.08 -10.19
C GLU A 18 -7.49 6.10 -10.38
N TYR A 19 -7.98 5.60 -11.51
CA TYR A 19 -9.40 5.56 -11.81
C TYR A 19 -10.17 4.66 -10.84
N ILE A 20 -9.73 3.41 -10.67
CA ILE A 20 -10.46 2.41 -9.89
C ILE A 20 -10.26 2.65 -8.39
N CYS A 21 -9.01 2.78 -7.94
CA CYS A 21 -8.70 2.84 -6.52
C CYS A 21 -8.99 4.21 -5.91
N LEU A 22 -8.58 5.30 -6.56
CA LEU A 22 -8.66 6.64 -5.99
C LEU A 22 -9.96 7.35 -6.35
N LYS A 23 -10.30 7.43 -7.65
CA LYS A 23 -11.50 8.13 -8.13
C LYS A 23 -12.79 7.38 -7.82
N LYS A 24 -12.82 6.06 -8.02
CA LYS A 24 -13.99 5.20 -7.71
C LYS A 24 -13.98 4.62 -6.30
N LYS A 25 -13.01 5.00 -5.46
CA LYS A 25 -12.87 4.51 -4.07
C LYS A 25 -12.76 2.99 -3.95
N GLY A 26 -12.25 2.34 -4.99
CA GLY A 26 -12.03 0.89 -5.04
C GLY A 26 -10.95 0.39 -4.09
N LEU A 27 -10.03 1.27 -3.66
CA LEU A 27 -9.02 0.93 -2.65
C LEU A 27 -9.67 0.53 -1.33
N GLY A 28 -10.79 1.20 -0.98
CA GLY A 28 -11.56 1.01 0.25
C GLY A 28 -10.67 0.91 1.49
N PHE A 29 -9.64 1.74 1.55
CA PHE A 29 -8.68 1.83 2.63
C PHE A 29 -8.28 3.31 2.85
N PRO A 30 -9.21 4.13 3.37
CA PRO A 30 -9.01 5.58 3.46
C PRO A 30 -7.77 6.02 4.25
N GLU A 31 -7.38 5.25 5.26
CA GLU A 31 -6.20 5.52 6.07
C GLU A 31 -4.92 5.44 5.23
N LEU A 32 -4.84 4.44 4.34
CA LEU A 32 -3.74 4.30 3.39
C LEU A 32 -3.77 5.40 2.32
N GLU A 33 -4.95 5.78 1.82
CA GLU A 33 -5.11 6.95 0.93
C GLU A 33 -4.58 8.24 1.61
N GLY A 34 -4.81 8.41 2.91
CA GLY A 34 -4.28 9.53 3.69
C GLY A 34 -2.76 9.56 3.74
N ILE A 35 -2.11 8.40 3.86
CA ILE A 35 -0.65 8.29 3.78
C ILE A 35 -0.15 8.61 2.36
N MET A 36 -0.80 8.07 1.33
CA MET A 36 -0.46 8.40 -0.05
C MET A 36 -0.53 9.90 -0.29
N LEU A 37 -1.54 10.60 0.24
CA LEU A 37 -1.65 12.05 0.16
C LEU A 37 -0.48 12.75 0.88
N LYS A 38 -0.19 12.35 2.13
CA LYS A 38 0.88 12.91 2.96
C LYS A 38 2.27 12.80 2.29
N TYR A 39 2.53 11.69 1.60
CA TYR A 39 3.80 11.43 0.93
C TYR A 39 3.77 11.72 -0.57
N ASN A 40 2.73 12.40 -1.06
CA ASN A 40 2.60 12.81 -2.46
C ASN A 40 2.64 11.65 -3.49
N MET A 41 2.15 10.47 -3.08
CA MET A 41 2.11 9.22 -3.87
C MET A 41 0.80 9.05 -4.66
N TYR A 42 -0.08 10.06 -4.70
CA TYR A 42 -1.33 10.03 -5.48
C TYR A 42 -1.12 10.34 -6.97
N LYS A 43 0.13 10.38 -7.43
CA LYS A 43 0.55 10.68 -8.79
C LYS A 43 1.66 9.73 -9.21
N SER A 44 1.89 9.67 -10.51
CA SER A 44 3.10 9.12 -11.10
C SER A 44 3.72 10.21 -11.97
N ASP A 45 5.00 10.53 -11.75
CA ASP A 45 5.73 11.54 -12.51
C ASP A 45 7.19 11.12 -12.76
N GLU A 46 8.01 12.02 -13.29
CA GLU A 46 9.42 11.76 -13.63
C GLU A 46 10.29 11.33 -12.43
N ASN A 47 9.87 11.66 -11.21
CA ASN A 47 10.64 11.44 -9.99
C ASN A 47 10.08 10.31 -9.13
N LEU A 48 8.76 10.11 -9.18
CA LEU A 48 8.07 9.07 -8.44
C LEU A 48 7.22 8.26 -9.42
N GLU A 49 7.76 7.14 -9.88
CA GLU A 49 7.15 6.30 -10.88
C GLU A 49 6.35 5.19 -10.20
N PHE A 50 5.04 5.13 -10.47
CA PHE A 50 4.22 4.00 -10.06
C PHE A 50 4.66 2.74 -10.80
N LYS A 51 4.90 1.65 -10.07
CA LYS A 51 5.26 0.35 -10.65
C LYS A 51 4.10 -0.62 -10.60
N GLU A 52 3.47 -0.77 -9.44
CA GLU A 52 2.30 -1.63 -9.31
C GLU A 52 1.52 -1.45 -8.01
N CYS A 53 0.27 -1.91 -8.00
CA CYS A 53 -0.58 -2.02 -6.84
C CYS A 53 -1.24 -3.40 -6.78
N TRP A 54 -1.20 -4.03 -5.61
CA TRP A 54 -1.83 -5.29 -5.32
C TRP A 54 -2.89 -5.11 -4.23
N ILE A 55 -4.10 -5.61 -4.48
CA ILE A 55 -5.17 -5.64 -3.50
C ILE A 55 -5.63 -7.07 -3.33
N HIS A 56 -5.57 -7.58 -2.10
CA HIS A 56 -6.02 -8.91 -1.77
C HIS A 56 -7.11 -8.88 -0.70
N ARG A 57 -7.86 -9.97 -0.69
CA ARG A 57 -8.69 -10.40 0.44
C ARG A 57 -8.00 -11.58 1.10
N GLU A 58 -7.85 -11.52 2.41
CA GLU A 58 -7.25 -12.58 3.22
C GLU A 58 -8.20 -12.99 4.34
N PHE A 59 -8.26 -14.28 4.67
CA PHE A 59 -9.00 -14.77 5.83
C PHE A 59 -8.03 -15.29 6.90
N VAL A 60 -8.00 -14.63 8.07
CA VAL A 60 -7.15 -15.01 9.20
C VAL A 60 -8.04 -15.25 10.41
N ASP A 61 -7.99 -16.45 11.00
CA ASP A 61 -8.82 -16.85 12.14
C ASP A 61 -10.32 -16.57 11.99
N GLY A 62 -10.83 -16.70 10.76
CA GLY A 62 -12.23 -16.46 10.41
C GLY A 62 -12.58 -14.99 10.13
N GLU A 63 -11.61 -14.08 10.20
CA GLU A 63 -11.79 -12.66 9.91
C GLU A 63 -11.32 -12.30 8.50
N GLU A 64 -12.16 -11.56 7.77
CA GLU A 64 -11.80 -11.02 6.45
C GLU A 64 -10.93 -9.75 6.63
N LEU A 65 -9.74 -9.79 6.05
CA LEU A 65 -8.77 -8.71 5.95
C LEU A 65 -8.68 -8.26 4.49
N ARG A 66 -8.56 -6.95 4.30
CA ARG A 66 -8.11 -6.36 3.04
C ARG A 66 -6.63 -6.00 3.19
N THR A 67 -5.80 -6.50 2.29
CA THR A 67 -4.38 -6.14 2.25
C THR A 67 -4.09 -5.39 0.95
N VAL A 68 -3.30 -4.33 1.06
CA VAL A 68 -2.92 -3.46 -0.05
C VAL A 68 -1.42 -3.28 -0.03
N GLN A 69 -0.78 -3.36 -1.20
CA GLN A 69 0.62 -3.05 -1.39
C GLN A 69 0.76 -2.21 -2.66
N ILE A 70 1.46 -1.09 -2.57
CA ILE A 70 1.70 -0.18 -3.68
C ILE A 70 3.21 0.05 -3.76
N ILE A 71 3.76 -0.09 -4.96
CA ILE A 71 5.19 0.02 -5.22
C ILE A 71 5.43 1.20 -6.15
N TYR A 72 6.37 2.05 -5.75
CA TYR A 72 6.90 3.13 -6.54
C TYR A 72 8.41 3.00 -6.65
N GLU A 73 8.98 3.60 -7.68
CA GLU A 73 10.40 3.89 -7.78
C GLU A 73 10.56 5.41 -7.62
N ASP A 74 11.36 5.82 -6.62
CA ASP A 74 11.65 7.22 -6.34
C ASP A 74 13.09 7.51 -6.72
N SER A 75 13.28 8.24 -7.83
CA SER A 75 14.59 8.56 -8.36
C SER A 75 15.30 9.66 -7.56
N LYS A 76 14.58 10.46 -6.76
CA LYS A 76 15.20 11.52 -5.93
C LYS A 76 15.99 10.95 -4.77
N ILE A 77 15.49 9.86 -4.19
CA ILE A 77 16.17 9.13 -3.12
C ILE A 77 16.87 7.87 -3.61
N ASN A 78 16.73 7.54 -4.89
CA ASN A 78 17.26 6.34 -5.53
C ASN A 78 16.82 5.06 -4.81
N ARG A 79 15.51 4.91 -4.56
CA ARG A 79 14.93 3.77 -3.82
C ARG A 79 13.64 3.29 -4.45
N VAL A 80 13.33 2.02 -4.23
CA VAL A 80 11.96 1.52 -4.36
C VAL A 80 11.23 1.82 -3.06
N VAL A 81 10.06 2.43 -3.15
CA VAL A 81 9.19 2.71 -2.01
C VAL A 81 8.00 1.75 -2.08
N ARG A 82 7.84 0.92 -1.05
CA ARG A 82 6.69 0.01 -0.92
C ARG A 82 5.82 0.47 0.24
N LEU A 83 4.66 1.00 -0.08
CA LEU A 83 3.62 1.32 0.91
C LEU A 83 2.70 0.10 1.02
N TRP A 84 2.57 -0.47 2.21
CA TRP A 84 1.67 -1.60 2.44
C TRP A 84 0.85 -1.44 3.72
N GLY A 85 -0.29 -2.13 3.75
CA GLY A 85 -1.13 -2.14 4.93
C GLY A 85 -2.17 -3.23 4.90
N SER A 86 -2.74 -3.50 6.07
CA SER A 86 -3.86 -4.43 6.25
C SER A 86 -4.95 -3.83 7.12
N LYS A 87 -6.21 -4.05 6.72
CA LYS A 87 -7.40 -3.55 7.40
C LYS A 87 -8.42 -4.65 7.57
N ARG A 88 -8.93 -4.80 8.78
CA ARG A 88 -10.01 -5.72 9.09
C ARG A 88 -11.32 -5.18 8.57
N LYS A 89 -12.07 -6.01 7.83
CA LYS A 89 -13.31 -5.56 7.18
C LYS A 89 -14.48 -5.40 8.16
N LYS A 90 -14.54 -6.24 9.20
CA LYS A 90 -15.68 -6.29 10.12
C LYS A 90 -15.91 -4.99 10.91
N ASP A 91 -14.82 -4.34 11.32
CA ASP A 91 -14.81 -3.18 12.21
C ASP A 91 -13.97 -2.01 11.66
N GLY A 92 -13.32 -2.20 10.50
CA GLY A 92 -12.45 -1.20 9.91
C GLY A 92 -11.13 -1.00 10.64
N LYS A 93 -10.75 -1.85 11.60
CA LYS A 93 -9.49 -1.68 12.33
C LYS A 93 -8.30 -1.88 11.39
N VAL A 94 -7.43 -0.88 11.31
CA VAL A 94 -6.11 -1.00 10.66
C VAL A 94 -5.22 -1.87 11.54
N LEU A 95 -4.66 -2.94 10.97
CA LEU A 95 -3.83 -3.91 11.70
C LEU A 95 -2.35 -3.70 11.43
N ALA A 96 -2.00 -3.23 10.24
CA ALA A 96 -0.63 -2.86 9.87
C ALA A 96 -0.67 -1.73 8.84
N MET A 97 0.31 -0.83 8.90
CA MET A 97 0.53 0.19 7.89
C MET A 97 1.99 0.64 7.96
N THR A 98 2.70 0.49 6.85
CA THR A 98 4.16 0.52 6.82
C THR A 98 4.65 1.04 5.48
N MET A 99 5.78 1.70 5.50
CA MET A 99 6.46 2.19 4.31
C MET A 99 7.90 1.71 4.32
N ASP A 100 8.22 0.90 3.32
CA ASP A 100 9.51 0.27 3.17
C ASP A 100 10.30 0.98 2.08
N PHE A 101 11.58 1.18 2.34
CA PHE A 101 12.56 1.71 1.39
C PHE A 101 13.52 0.59 1.05
N LEU A 102 13.51 0.19 -0.22
CA LEU A 102 14.33 -0.89 -0.72
C LEU A 102 15.39 -0.33 -1.67
N ASN A 103 16.54 -0.97 -1.68
CA ASN A 103 17.59 -0.71 -2.66
C ASN A 103 17.02 -0.93 -4.08
N ILE A 104 17.30 -0.01 -5.00
CA ILE A 104 16.73 -0.07 -6.34
C ILE A 104 17.24 -1.25 -7.16
N ASP A 105 18.49 -1.67 -6.95
CA ASP A 105 19.15 -2.72 -7.73
C ASP A 105 18.95 -4.09 -7.08
N THR A 106 19.23 -4.21 -5.78
CA THR A 106 19.20 -5.50 -5.06
C THR A 106 17.82 -5.87 -4.56
N LYS A 107 16.89 -4.90 -4.48
CA LYS A 107 15.57 -5.03 -3.85
C LYS A 107 15.62 -5.43 -2.37
N GLU A 108 16.77 -5.30 -1.71
CA GLU A 108 16.91 -5.53 -0.28
C GLU A 108 16.29 -4.38 0.52
N LEU A 109 15.65 -4.71 1.64
CA LEU A 109 15.09 -3.73 2.56
C LEU A 109 16.20 -2.96 3.26
N GLU A 110 16.23 -1.64 3.12
CA GLU A 110 17.20 -0.78 3.79
C GLU A 110 16.59 -0.06 5.01
N CYS A 111 15.30 0.29 4.93
CA CYS A 111 14.59 0.97 6.01
C CYS A 111 13.11 0.61 5.98
N GLU A 112 12.52 0.42 7.16
CA GLU A 112 11.09 0.23 7.35
C GLU A 112 10.57 1.33 8.29
N ILE A 113 9.46 1.95 7.92
CA ILE A 113 8.73 2.88 8.76
C ILE A 113 7.38 2.25 9.10
N ASP A 114 7.21 1.87 10.37
CA ASP A 114 5.89 1.57 10.93
C ASP A 114 5.10 2.88 11.08
N ILE A 115 4.12 3.07 10.19
CA ILE A 115 3.30 4.27 10.17
C ILE A 115 2.22 4.17 11.25
N LEU A 116 1.68 2.98 11.50
CA LEU A 116 0.60 2.80 12.47
C LEU A 116 1.06 3.21 13.87
N ASN A 117 2.23 2.74 14.29
CA ASN A 117 2.78 3.03 15.61
C ASN A 117 3.39 4.44 15.74
N LYS A 118 3.62 5.16 14.64
CA LYS A 118 4.06 6.57 14.67
C LYS A 118 2.91 7.57 14.79
N VAL A 119 1.67 7.15 14.57
CA VAL A 119 0.48 8.04 14.62
C VAL A 119 -0.16 8.09 16.02
N GLU A 120 0.24 7.23 16.96
CA GLU A 120 -0.20 7.29 18.36
C GLU A 120 0.49 8.40 19.20
N VAL A 121 1.37 9.20 18.60
CA VAL A 121 2.00 10.36 19.25
C VAL A 121 1.61 11.62 18.51
N ASN A 122 0.43 12.16 18.80
CA ASN A 122 0.08 13.59 18.79
C ASN A 122 -1.31 13.81 19.37
#